data_AF-A0A925H2Y2-F1
#
_entry.id   AF-A0A925H2Y2-F1
#
_cell.length_a   1.000
_cell.length_b   1.000
_cell.length_c   1.000
_cell.angle_alpha   90.00
_cell.angle_beta   90.00
_cell.angle_gamma   90.00
#
_symmetry.space_group_name_H-M   'P 1'
#
loop_
_entity.id
_entity.type
_entity.pdbx_description
1 polymer ?
#
loop_
_entity_poly.entity_id
_entity_poly.type
_entity_poly.pdbx_seq_one_letter_code
_entity_poly.pdbx_strand_id
1 'polypeptide(L)'
;NIAGNITRLVQEPHIRVAHLSEAFEATEEFRPQAIVLSGTLADFDYYDPAMLGRFARFVEQTTVPVLGICGGHQLIGLCFGARCVTLDNLEPAERRTDRIFEYQYYPVRVKDEADPIFRGVLENGDADGEKKTSRDRDLRVWQNHGLMLDRVPEGFKLIATGPHCRNQMMVKRADGQLIYTVQFHLEKSFQDLTKNLLRVNPNHTPNERKRILRDEASSRTNWAHQHESRDGRLLFENFLRLSLEHLG
;
A
#
# COMPACT_ATOMS: atom_id res chain seq x y z
N ASN A 1 3.02 10.16 -7.77
CA ASN A 1 2.89 8.74 -8.18
C ASN A 1 1.42 8.35 -8.30
N ILE A 2 0.62 8.37 -7.23
CA ILE A 2 -0.82 7.99 -7.25
C ILE A 2 -1.62 8.69 -8.36
N ALA A 3 -1.68 10.03 -8.35
CA ALA A 3 -2.43 10.78 -9.36
C ALA A 3 -1.95 10.48 -10.79
N GLY A 4 -0.63 10.36 -10.99
CA GLY A 4 -0.05 9.98 -12.28
C GLY A 4 -0.42 8.56 -12.74
N ASN A 5 -0.61 7.62 -11.82
CA ASN A 5 -1.10 6.28 -12.16
C ASN A 5 -2.58 6.33 -12.56
N ILE A 6 -3.40 7.09 -11.82
CA ILE A 6 -4.82 7.29 -12.16
C ILE A 6 -4.95 7.89 -13.57
N THR A 7 -4.17 8.92 -13.89
CA THR A 7 -4.19 9.55 -15.23
C THR A 7 -3.81 8.59 -16.36
N ARG A 8 -3.03 7.53 -16.08
CA ARG A 8 -2.67 6.52 -17.08
C ARG A 8 -3.69 5.39 -17.20
N LEU A 9 -4.50 5.18 -16.17
CA LEU A 9 -5.47 4.08 -16.07
C LEU A 9 -6.88 4.53 -16.47
N VAL A 10 -7.21 5.79 -16.24
CA VAL A 10 -8.56 6.36 -16.43
C VAL A 10 -8.52 7.31 -17.61
N GLN A 11 -9.51 7.19 -18.51
CA GLN A 11 -9.59 8.02 -19.72
C GLN A 11 -9.85 9.50 -19.40
N GLU A 12 -10.79 9.77 -18.49
CA GLU A 12 -11.17 11.13 -18.07
C GLU A 12 -11.01 11.29 -16.54
N PRO A 13 -9.77 11.38 -16.05
CA PRO A 13 -9.50 11.41 -14.61
C PRO A 13 -9.86 12.78 -14.01
N HIS A 14 -10.85 12.83 -13.14
CA HIS A 14 -11.08 13.97 -12.26
C HIS A 14 -10.43 13.66 -10.91
N ILE A 15 -9.42 14.45 -10.51
CA ILE A 15 -8.62 14.18 -9.31
C ILE A 15 -8.57 15.42 -8.43
N ARG A 16 -8.95 15.28 -7.16
CA ARG A 16 -8.67 16.25 -6.09
C ARG A 16 -7.67 15.67 -5.11
N VAL A 17 -6.63 16.45 -4.81
CA VAL A 17 -5.69 16.15 -3.72
C VAL A 17 -6.01 17.06 -2.56
N ALA A 18 -6.18 16.49 -1.37
CA ALA A 18 -6.49 17.21 -0.14
C ALA A 18 -5.58 16.74 1.00
N HIS A 19 -5.43 17.57 2.02
CA HIS A 19 -4.72 17.16 3.22
C HIS A 19 -5.60 16.18 4.03
N LEU A 20 -4.99 15.29 4.82
CA LEU A 20 -5.72 14.29 5.61
C LEU A 20 -6.78 14.94 6.54
N SER A 21 -6.45 16.11 7.10
CA SER A 21 -7.35 16.87 7.98
C SER A 21 -8.60 17.40 7.29
N GLU A 22 -8.62 17.42 5.96
CA GLU A 22 -9.71 17.90 5.10
C GLU A 22 -10.43 16.74 4.42
N ALA A 23 -10.14 15.49 4.79
CA ALA A 23 -10.62 14.32 4.06
C ALA A 23 -12.16 14.26 3.98
N PHE A 24 -12.85 14.68 5.04
CA PHE A 24 -14.31 14.71 5.07
C PHE A 24 -14.86 15.80 4.14
N GLU A 25 -14.42 17.04 4.31
CA GLU A 25 -14.88 18.19 3.53
C GLU A 25 -14.57 18.02 2.05
N ALA A 26 -13.37 17.53 1.73
CA ALA A 26 -12.96 17.25 0.36
C ALA A 26 -13.82 16.15 -0.27
N THR A 27 -14.23 15.14 0.49
CA THR A 27 -15.11 14.07 0.00
C THR A 27 -16.52 14.59 -0.27
N GLU A 28 -17.09 15.38 0.64
CA GLU A 28 -18.43 15.98 0.49
C GLU A 28 -18.51 16.92 -0.72
N GLU A 29 -17.49 17.77 -0.89
CA GLU A 29 -17.44 18.76 -1.98
C GLU A 29 -17.12 18.11 -3.33
N PHE A 30 -16.18 17.19 -3.38
CA PHE A 30 -15.71 16.58 -4.63
C PHE A 30 -16.58 15.40 -5.08
N ARG A 31 -17.27 14.74 -4.15
CA ARG A 31 -18.07 13.53 -4.37
C ARG A 31 -17.32 12.45 -5.15
N PRO A 32 -16.16 11.99 -4.63
CA PRO A 32 -15.33 11.04 -5.33
C PRO A 32 -16.02 9.69 -5.50
N GLN A 33 -15.68 9.00 -6.59
CA GLN A 33 -16.03 7.58 -6.77
C GLN A 33 -15.09 6.64 -6.00
N ALA A 34 -13.92 7.15 -5.60
CA ALA A 34 -12.95 6.41 -4.80
C ALA A 34 -12.05 7.38 -4.03
N ILE A 35 -11.67 6.99 -2.81
CA ILE A 35 -10.72 7.69 -1.96
C ILE A 35 -9.43 6.86 -1.92
N VAL A 36 -8.27 7.50 -2.09
CA VAL A 36 -6.97 6.85 -1.94
C VAL A 36 -6.16 7.57 -0.87
N LEU A 37 -5.85 6.87 0.22
CA LEU A 37 -5.00 7.38 1.30
C LEU A 37 -3.56 6.98 1.03
N SER A 38 -2.69 7.98 0.87
CA SER A 38 -1.27 7.79 0.64
C SER A 38 -0.53 7.37 1.90
N GLY A 39 0.74 6.95 1.73
CA GLY A 39 1.62 6.68 2.85
C GLY A 39 2.09 7.95 3.56
N THR A 40 2.51 7.79 4.81
CA THR A 40 3.19 8.82 5.61
C THR A 40 4.57 8.34 6.04
N LEU A 41 5.46 9.28 6.36
CA LEU A 41 6.74 9.02 7.02
C LEU A 41 6.71 9.40 8.50
N ALA A 42 5.64 10.04 8.96
CA ALA A 42 5.48 10.46 10.35
C ALA A 42 4.79 9.38 11.16
N ASP A 43 5.24 9.20 12.41
CA ASP A 43 4.58 8.33 13.35
C ASP A 43 3.24 8.94 13.81
N PHE A 44 2.23 8.10 14.02
CA PHE A 44 0.86 8.56 14.25
C PHE A 44 0.65 9.30 15.58
N ASP A 45 1.53 9.11 16.55
CA ASP A 45 1.47 9.82 17.83
C ASP A 45 1.95 11.28 17.73
N TYR A 46 2.52 11.70 16.59
CA TYR A 46 2.76 13.11 16.29
C TYR A 46 1.55 13.83 15.70
N TYR A 47 0.48 13.10 15.36
CA TYR A 47 -0.72 13.70 14.80
C TYR A 47 -1.61 14.27 15.91
N ASP A 48 -2.35 15.32 15.58
CA ASP A 48 -3.38 15.86 16.46
C ASP A 48 -4.45 14.79 16.77
N PRO A 49 -4.65 14.38 18.04
CA PRO A 49 -5.64 13.39 18.42
C PRO A 49 -7.08 13.77 17.99
N ALA A 50 -7.42 15.06 18.00
CA ALA A 50 -8.73 15.52 17.57
C ALA A 50 -8.92 15.33 16.06
N MET A 51 -7.86 15.53 15.27
CA MET A 51 -7.87 15.25 13.83
C MET A 51 -8.00 13.75 13.57
N LEU A 52 -7.23 12.90 14.27
CA LEU A 52 -7.37 11.45 14.17
C LEU A 52 -8.79 10.97 14.52
N GLY A 53 -9.40 11.52 15.57
CA GLY A 53 -10.79 11.21 15.94
C GLY A 53 -11.83 11.69 14.92
N ARG A 54 -11.59 12.79 14.22
CA ARG A 54 -12.44 13.19 13.06
C ARG A 54 -12.28 12.23 11.90
N PHE A 55 -11.05 11.87 11.57
CA PHE A 55 -10.75 10.94 10.48
C PHE A 55 -11.30 9.54 10.75
N ALA A 56 -11.21 9.05 11.98
CA ALA A 56 -11.77 7.76 12.39
C ALA A 56 -13.29 7.70 12.13
N ARG A 57 -14.03 8.69 12.61
CA ARG A 57 -15.48 8.79 12.36
C ARG A 57 -15.81 8.83 10.87
N PHE A 58 -15.03 9.56 10.09
CA PHE A 58 -15.20 9.61 8.63
C PHE A 58 -15.01 8.24 7.98
N VAL A 59 -13.89 7.55 8.26
CA VAL A 59 -13.59 6.28 7.59
C VAL A 59 -14.47 5.11 8.08
N GLU A 60 -14.98 5.20 9.31
CA GLU A 60 -15.95 4.25 9.86
C GLU A 60 -17.35 4.38 9.23
N GLN A 61 -17.69 5.54 8.65
CA GLN A 61 -19.04 5.85 8.15
C GLN A 61 -19.12 6.00 6.64
N THR A 62 -18.01 6.31 5.97
CA THR A 62 -18.02 6.53 4.53
C THR A 62 -18.41 5.27 3.75
N THR A 63 -19.32 5.42 2.81
CA THR A 63 -19.67 4.38 1.82
C THR A 63 -18.90 4.53 0.52
N VAL A 64 -18.15 5.63 0.35
CA VAL A 64 -17.24 5.80 -0.78
C VAL A 64 -16.10 4.80 -0.63
N PRO A 65 -15.79 3.99 -1.67
CA PRO A 65 -14.69 3.04 -1.63
C PRO A 65 -13.35 3.67 -1.26
N VAL A 66 -12.59 3.02 -0.37
CA VAL A 66 -11.31 3.52 0.15
C VAL A 66 -10.16 2.54 -0.14
N LEU A 67 -9.03 3.06 -0.61
CA LEU A 67 -7.76 2.35 -0.72
C LEU A 67 -6.71 2.99 0.18
N GLY A 68 -6.26 2.29 1.22
CA GLY A 68 -5.17 2.73 2.09
C GLY A 68 -3.81 2.15 1.70
N ILE A 69 -2.79 2.99 1.52
CA ILE A 69 -1.45 2.56 1.09
C ILE A 69 -0.41 2.88 2.18
N CYS A 70 0.34 1.88 2.63
CA CYS A 70 1.41 1.99 3.64
C CYS A 70 0.92 2.72 4.91
N GLY A 71 1.26 3.99 5.08
CA GLY A 71 0.70 4.83 6.15
C GLY A 71 -0.83 4.90 6.14
N GLY A 72 -1.49 4.94 4.97
CA GLY A 72 -2.95 4.87 4.89
C GLY A 72 -3.53 3.54 5.39
N HIS A 73 -2.82 2.42 5.15
CA HIS A 73 -3.18 1.11 5.71
C HIS A 73 -3.07 1.10 7.23
N GLN A 74 -1.99 1.65 7.76
CA GLN A 74 -1.75 1.74 9.21
C GLN A 74 -2.78 2.65 9.88
N LEU A 75 -3.06 3.81 9.30
CA LEU A 75 -4.05 4.75 9.83
C LEU A 75 -5.45 4.14 9.88
N ILE A 76 -5.89 3.49 8.80
CA ILE A 76 -7.17 2.78 8.78
C ILE A 76 -7.17 1.70 9.87
N GLY A 77 -6.12 0.90 9.98
CA GLY A 77 -6.02 -0.11 11.04
C GLY A 77 -6.17 0.48 12.44
N LEU A 78 -5.52 1.61 12.72
CA LEU A 78 -5.65 2.34 13.98
C LEU A 78 -7.10 2.79 14.24
N CYS A 79 -7.78 3.33 13.23
CA CYS A 79 -9.19 3.73 13.35
C CYS A 79 -10.10 2.54 13.72
N PHE A 80 -9.83 1.36 13.18
CA PHE A 80 -10.55 0.12 13.53
C PHE A 80 -9.93 -0.64 14.72
N GLY A 81 -9.15 0.05 15.56
CA GLY A 81 -8.68 -0.42 16.85
C GLY A 81 -7.41 -1.29 16.85
N ALA A 82 -6.80 -1.56 15.69
CA ALA A 82 -5.46 -2.17 15.67
C ALA A 82 -4.40 -1.21 16.25
N ARG A 83 -3.23 -1.74 16.61
CA ARG A 83 -2.08 -0.89 17.02
C ARG A 83 -1.06 -0.84 15.90
N CYS A 84 -0.36 0.28 15.80
CA CYS A 84 0.76 0.44 14.89
C CYS A 84 2.07 0.29 15.68
N VAL A 85 2.85 -0.75 15.38
CA VAL A 85 4.06 -1.15 16.11
C VAL A 85 5.23 -1.27 15.15
N THR A 86 6.45 -1.34 15.66
CA THR A 86 7.63 -1.68 14.83
C THR A 86 7.59 -3.14 14.36
N LEU A 87 8.42 -3.51 13.39
CA LEU A 87 8.49 -4.89 12.87
C LEU A 87 8.95 -5.92 13.92
N ASP A 88 9.63 -5.48 14.98
CA ASP A 88 10.00 -6.25 16.17
C ASP A 88 8.99 -6.12 17.33
N ASN A 89 7.77 -5.63 17.06
CA ASN A 89 6.65 -5.49 18.00
C ASN A 89 6.90 -4.54 19.19
N LEU A 90 7.69 -3.49 19.01
CA LEU A 90 7.86 -2.41 19.99
C LEU A 90 6.89 -1.25 19.69
N GLU A 91 6.59 -0.45 20.70
CA GLU A 91 5.86 0.80 20.49
C GLU A 91 6.75 1.77 19.68
N PRO A 92 6.18 2.56 18.74
CA PRO A 92 6.97 3.48 17.92
C PRO A 92 7.84 4.44 18.72
N ALA A 93 7.38 4.81 19.92
CA ALA A 93 8.08 5.66 20.88
C ALA A 93 9.35 5.03 21.47
N GLU A 94 9.37 3.71 21.63
CA GLU A 94 10.52 2.98 22.19
C GLU A 94 11.67 2.89 21.20
N ARG A 95 11.37 2.97 19.89
CA ARG A 95 12.38 2.89 18.83
C ARG A 95 12.03 3.81 17.66
N ARG A 96 12.39 5.10 17.77
CA ARG A 96 12.18 6.11 16.71
C ARG A 96 13.19 6.02 15.57
N THR A 97 14.44 5.73 15.90
CA THR A 97 15.55 5.58 14.95
C THR A 97 15.93 4.10 14.83
N ASP A 98 16.64 3.76 13.76
CA ASP A 98 17.27 2.44 13.59
C ASP A 98 16.28 1.27 13.67
N ARG A 99 15.03 1.49 13.25
CA ARG A 99 14.01 0.45 13.16
C ARG A 99 14.43 -0.64 12.18
N ILE A 100 13.98 -1.87 12.44
CA ILE A 100 13.94 -2.88 11.39
C ILE A 100 13.02 -2.35 10.28
N PHE A 101 13.45 -2.50 9.03
CA PHE A 101 12.75 -1.98 7.86
C PHE A 101 12.58 -3.07 6.80
N GLU A 102 11.38 -3.21 6.25
CA GLU A 102 11.20 -3.85 4.95
C GLU A 102 11.37 -2.76 3.87
N TYR A 103 12.37 -2.92 3.01
CA TYR A 103 12.74 -1.98 1.95
C TYR A 103 13.09 -2.73 0.66
N GLN A 104 12.59 -2.27 -0.49
CA GLN A 104 12.64 -2.92 -1.82
C GLN A 104 11.54 -3.96 -2.06
N TYR A 105 11.67 -4.71 -3.15
CA TYR A 105 10.71 -5.74 -3.54
C TYR A 105 10.81 -6.95 -2.62
N TYR A 106 9.67 -7.29 -2.00
CA TYR A 106 9.49 -8.55 -1.27
C TYR A 106 8.32 -9.32 -1.85
N PRO A 107 8.37 -10.67 -1.86
CA PRO A 107 7.22 -11.48 -2.21
C PRO A 107 6.13 -11.31 -1.15
N VAL A 108 4.91 -11.01 -1.59
CA VAL A 108 3.72 -10.98 -0.75
C VAL A 108 2.78 -12.10 -1.17
N ARG A 109 2.49 -13.03 -0.26
CA ARG A 109 1.67 -14.20 -0.54
C ARG A 109 0.19 -13.87 -0.52
N VAL A 110 -0.49 -14.11 -1.64
CA VAL A 110 -1.96 -14.04 -1.71
C VAL A 110 -2.57 -15.18 -0.90
N LYS A 111 -3.60 -14.85 -0.10
CA LYS A 111 -4.34 -15.81 0.74
C LYS A 111 -5.73 -16.13 0.19
N ASP A 112 -6.27 -15.24 -0.64
CA ASP A 112 -7.59 -15.38 -1.24
C ASP A 112 -7.53 -15.07 -2.74
N GLU A 113 -7.10 -16.05 -3.53
CA GLU A 113 -6.91 -15.90 -4.98
C GLU A 113 -8.23 -15.58 -5.72
N ALA A 114 -9.38 -15.88 -5.11
CA ALA A 114 -10.70 -15.62 -5.68
C ALA A 114 -11.17 -14.17 -5.47
N ASP A 115 -10.48 -13.39 -4.62
CA ASP A 115 -10.84 -11.98 -4.42
C ASP A 115 -10.64 -11.21 -5.75
N PRO A 116 -11.67 -10.50 -6.25
CA PRO A 116 -11.60 -9.78 -7.53
C PRO A 116 -10.49 -8.73 -7.60
N ILE A 117 -9.95 -8.28 -6.47
CA ILE A 117 -8.79 -7.38 -6.48
C ILE A 117 -7.57 -8.03 -7.16
N PHE A 118 -7.46 -9.36 -7.18
CA PHE A 118 -6.35 -10.10 -7.79
C PHE A 118 -6.60 -10.55 -9.23
N ARG A 119 -7.72 -10.17 -9.87
CA ARG A 119 -8.03 -10.53 -11.26
C ARG A 119 -6.88 -10.15 -12.20
N GLY A 120 -6.42 -11.09 -13.03
CA GLY A 120 -5.30 -10.86 -13.96
C GLY A 120 -3.91 -10.78 -13.31
N VAL A 121 -3.80 -10.69 -11.99
CA VAL A 121 -2.51 -10.59 -11.27
C VAL A 121 -1.81 -11.95 -11.23
N LEU A 122 -2.55 -13.02 -10.98
CA LEU A 122 -2.03 -14.39 -10.81
C LEU A 122 -2.01 -15.21 -12.11
N GLU A 123 -2.51 -14.63 -13.21
CA GLU A 123 -2.78 -15.35 -14.46
C GLU A 123 -1.53 -15.55 -15.32
N ASN A 124 -0.52 -14.67 -15.23
CA ASN A 124 0.70 -14.73 -16.05
C ASN A 124 1.94 -15.11 -15.23
N GLY A 125 2.23 -16.41 -15.18
CA GLY A 125 3.58 -16.94 -14.99
C GLY A 125 4.11 -17.28 -16.38
N ASP A 126 5.18 -16.60 -16.78
CA ASP A 126 6.04 -16.74 -17.95
C ASP A 126 5.46 -17.34 -19.26
N ALA A 127 5.72 -16.64 -20.37
CA ALA A 127 5.32 -17.03 -21.73
C ALA A 127 5.91 -18.37 -22.24
N ASP A 128 6.59 -19.14 -21.39
CA ASP A 128 7.40 -20.32 -21.75
C ASP A 128 6.88 -21.64 -21.17
N GLY A 129 5.58 -21.73 -20.82
CA GLY A 129 4.93 -23.02 -20.56
C GLY A 129 5.47 -23.81 -19.36
N GLU A 130 6.28 -23.20 -18.49
CA GLU A 130 6.71 -23.82 -17.24
C GLU A 130 5.55 -23.93 -16.25
N LYS A 131 5.50 -25.07 -15.55
CA LYS A 131 4.48 -25.34 -14.53
C LYS A 131 4.62 -24.33 -13.39
N LYS A 132 3.59 -23.48 -13.20
CA LYS A 132 3.48 -22.52 -12.08
C LYS A 132 3.84 -23.19 -10.75
N THR A 133 4.94 -22.76 -10.16
CA THR A 133 5.36 -23.12 -8.82
C THR A 133 4.59 -22.31 -7.78
N SER A 134 4.64 -22.68 -6.50
CA SER A 134 4.03 -21.89 -5.42
C SER A 134 4.66 -20.49 -5.28
N ARG A 135 5.85 -20.24 -5.87
CA ARG A 135 6.51 -18.92 -5.90
C ARG A 135 5.95 -17.99 -6.98
N ASP A 136 5.26 -18.53 -8.00
CA ASP A 136 4.68 -17.75 -9.10
C ASP A 136 3.32 -17.13 -8.73
N ARG A 137 2.88 -17.35 -7.49
CA ARG A 137 1.62 -16.79 -6.93
C ARG A 137 1.84 -15.71 -5.87
N ASP A 138 3.09 -15.38 -5.58
CA ASP A 138 3.42 -14.28 -4.68
C ASP A 138 3.47 -12.97 -5.49
N LEU A 139 2.82 -11.92 -4.98
CA LEU A 139 2.86 -10.58 -5.56
C LEU A 139 4.29 -10.04 -5.48
N ARG A 140 4.71 -9.33 -6.53
CA ARG A 140 5.98 -8.59 -6.53
C ARG A 140 5.73 -7.09 -6.35
N VAL A 141 5.85 -6.62 -5.11
CA VAL A 141 5.47 -5.25 -4.70
C VAL A 141 6.56 -4.57 -3.89
N TRP A 142 6.61 -3.24 -3.96
CA TRP A 142 7.64 -2.43 -3.30
C TRP A 142 7.32 -2.20 -1.83
N GLN A 143 8.22 -2.58 -0.93
CA GLN A 143 8.16 -2.29 0.50
C GLN A 143 9.00 -1.06 0.85
N ASN A 144 8.50 -0.27 1.81
CA ASN A 144 9.24 0.82 2.45
C ASN A 144 8.56 1.21 3.76
N HIS A 145 8.67 0.35 4.77
CA HIS A 145 8.05 0.60 6.07
C HIS A 145 8.89 0.02 7.21
N GLY A 146 8.92 0.75 8.33
CA GLY A 146 9.48 0.28 9.61
C GLY A 146 8.42 0.08 10.70
N LEU A 147 7.15 0.29 10.34
CA LEU A 147 5.99 0.05 11.18
C LEU A 147 5.04 -0.94 10.50
N MET A 148 4.19 -1.59 11.28
CA MET A 148 3.14 -2.49 10.82
C MET A 148 1.95 -2.47 11.78
N LEU A 149 0.81 -2.99 11.33
CA LEU A 149 -0.29 -3.29 12.23
C LEU A 149 -0.02 -4.57 13.02
N ASP A 150 -0.30 -4.53 14.34
CA ASP A 150 -0.12 -5.68 15.23
C ASP A 150 -1.07 -6.85 14.92
N ARG A 151 -2.22 -6.55 14.32
CA ARG A 151 -3.22 -7.51 13.88
C ARG A 151 -4.05 -6.99 12.71
N VAL A 152 -4.88 -7.87 12.18
CA VAL A 152 -5.97 -7.50 11.27
C VAL A 152 -7.13 -7.01 12.14
N PRO A 153 -7.64 -5.78 11.94
CA PRO A 153 -8.78 -5.27 12.70
C PRO A 153 -10.03 -6.13 12.54
N GLU A 154 -10.93 -6.07 13.53
CA GLU A 154 -12.22 -6.75 13.45
C GLU A 154 -13.04 -6.23 12.26
N GLY A 155 -13.78 -7.13 11.60
CA GLY A 155 -14.53 -6.80 10.38
C GLY A 155 -13.69 -6.73 9.09
N PHE A 156 -12.35 -6.86 9.18
CA PHE A 156 -11.47 -7.00 8.02
C PHE A 156 -11.10 -8.46 7.78
N LYS A 157 -11.00 -8.84 6.50
CA LYS A 157 -10.45 -10.12 6.02
C LYS A 157 -9.02 -9.92 5.56
N LEU A 158 -8.10 -10.74 6.08
CA LEU A 158 -6.72 -10.82 5.60
C LEU A 158 -6.66 -11.54 4.25
N ILE A 159 -6.11 -10.88 3.23
CA ILE A 159 -6.06 -11.42 1.86
C ILE A 159 -4.65 -11.50 1.27
N ALA A 160 -3.64 -10.90 1.90
CA ALA A 160 -2.24 -11.17 1.58
C ALA A 160 -1.31 -11.03 2.79
N THR A 161 -0.21 -11.81 2.81
CA THR A 161 0.74 -11.90 3.93
C THR A 161 2.19 -11.82 3.49
N GLY A 162 3.06 -11.26 4.34
CA GLY A 162 4.50 -11.19 4.13
C GLY A 162 5.29 -11.92 5.21
N PRO A 163 6.61 -12.10 5.02
CA PRO A 163 7.47 -12.81 5.95
C PRO A 163 7.71 -12.06 7.27
N HIS A 164 7.86 -10.72 7.26
CA HIS A 164 8.08 -9.95 8.50
C HIS A 164 6.85 -9.17 8.94
N CYS A 165 6.05 -8.63 8.00
CA CYS A 165 4.72 -8.13 8.29
C CYS A 165 3.64 -9.11 7.79
N ARG A 166 2.86 -9.68 8.72
CA ARG A 166 1.77 -10.61 8.38
C ARG A 166 0.61 -9.91 7.67
N ASN A 167 0.24 -8.70 8.09
CA ASN A 167 -0.90 -7.97 7.52
C ASN A 167 -0.44 -7.13 6.32
N GLN A 168 -0.15 -7.77 5.18
CA GLN A 168 0.28 -7.04 3.97
C GLN A 168 -0.89 -6.46 3.19
N MET A 169 -2.04 -7.14 3.22
CA MET A 169 -3.26 -6.66 2.57
C MET A 169 -4.50 -7.19 3.27
N MET A 170 -5.46 -6.30 3.53
CA MET A 170 -6.73 -6.63 4.14
C MET A 170 -7.88 -5.85 3.50
N VAL A 171 -9.09 -6.42 3.57
CA VAL A 171 -10.30 -5.85 2.99
C VAL A 171 -11.47 -5.89 3.98
N LYS A 172 -12.28 -4.83 4.04
CA LYS A 172 -13.61 -4.81 4.67
C LYS A 172 -14.68 -4.62 3.59
N ARG A 173 -15.70 -5.49 3.62
CA ARG A 173 -16.87 -5.46 2.73
C ARG A 173 -18.15 -5.70 3.55
N ALA A 174 -18.49 -4.74 4.38
CA ALA A 174 -19.65 -4.80 5.27
C ALA A 174 -20.19 -3.39 5.49
N ASP A 175 -21.46 -3.29 5.91
CA ASP A 175 -22.09 -2.02 6.30
C ASP A 175 -22.12 -0.98 5.17
N GLY A 176 -22.21 -1.44 3.91
CA GLY A 176 -22.16 -0.57 2.72
C GLY A 176 -20.77 -0.02 2.41
N GLN A 177 -19.74 -0.45 3.13
CA GLN A 177 -18.36 -0.01 2.94
C GLN A 177 -17.56 -0.97 2.04
N LEU A 178 -16.65 -0.40 1.26
CA LEU A 178 -15.61 -1.12 0.54
C LEU A 178 -14.25 -0.50 0.87
N ILE A 179 -13.47 -1.17 1.72
CA ILE A 179 -12.16 -0.66 2.15
C ILE A 179 -11.10 -1.72 1.86
N TYR A 180 -10.18 -1.41 0.94
CA TYR A 180 -8.95 -2.16 0.75
C TYR A 180 -7.78 -1.42 1.36
N THR A 181 -6.83 -2.16 1.90
CA THR A 181 -5.58 -1.55 2.36
C THR A 181 -4.39 -2.46 2.09
N VAL A 182 -3.24 -1.85 1.80
CA VAL A 182 -1.97 -2.53 1.54
C VAL A 182 -0.84 -1.89 2.36
N GLN A 183 0.04 -2.70 2.94
CA GLN A 183 1.24 -2.21 3.63
C GLN A 183 2.35 -1.79 2.64
N PHE A 184 2.37 -2.40 1.46
CA PHE A 184 3.30 -2.10 0.38
C PHE A 184 2.85 -0.91 -0.48
N HIS A 185 3.76 -0.41 -1.31
CA HIS A 185 3.53 0.69 -2.24
C HIS A 185 3.16 0.16 -3.63
N LEU A 186 1.85 0.12 -3.92
CA LEU A 186 1.32 -0.23 -5.23
C LEU A 186 1.52 0.89 -6.28
N GLU A 187 1.85 2.10 -5.84
CA GLU A 187 2.02 3.28 -6.68
C GLU A 187 3.45 3.47 -7.21
N LYS A 188 4.42 2.72 -6.68
CA LYS A 188 5.85 2.87 -7.01
C LYS A 188 6.28 1.87 -8.07
N SER A 189 7.13 2.34 -8.97
CA SER A 189 7.88 1.53 -9.93
C SER A 189 9.39 1.65 -9.67
N PHE A 190 10.19 0.71 -10.18
CA PHE A 190 11.66 0.80 -10.09
C PHE A 190 12.22 2.09 -10.71
N GLN A 191 11.56 2.64 -11.74
CA GLN A 191 11.94 3.93 -12.33
C GLN A 191 11.76 5.12 -11.35
N ASP A 192 10.90 4.98 -10.34
CA ASP A 192 10.72 5.98 -9.28
C ASP A 192 11.84 5.93 -8.23
N LEU A 193 12.52 4.78 -8.08
CA LEU A 193 13.68 4.62 -7.20
C LEU A 193 14.85 5.47 -7.67
N THR A 194 15.13 5.45 -8.98
CA THR A 194 16.22 6.22 -9.61
C THR A 194 15.98 7.73 -9.55
N LYS A 195 14.72 8.19 -9.40
CA LYS A 195 14.38 9.61 -9.26
C LYS A 195 14.33 10.08 -7.81
N ASN A 196 14.04 9.19 -6.86
CA ASN A 196 13.85 9.51 -5.43
C ASN A 196 15.01 9.03 -4.53
N LEU A 197 16.23 9.08 -5.07
CA LEU A 197 17.50 8.64 -4.46
C LEU A 197 17.82 9.21 -3.06
N LEU A 198 17.07 10.22 -2.60
CA LEU A 198 17.18 10.83 -1.27
C LEU A 198 16.28 10.18 -0.20
N ARG A 199 15.33 9.31 -0.60
CA ARG A 199 14.38 8.60 0.29
C ARG A 199 14.74 7.13 0.52
N VAL A 200 16.02 6.79 0.33
CA VAL A 200 16.57 5.48 0.74
C VAL A 200 16.53 5.39 2.26
N ASN A 201 16.23 4.19 2.78
CA ASN A 201 16.14 3.85 4.20
C ASN A 201 16.90 4.87 5.09
N PRO A 202 16.20 5.60 5.97
CA PRO A 202 16.81 6.69 6.75
C PRO A 202 18.03 6.22 7.56
N ASN A 203 18.10 4.93 7.88
CA ASN A 203 19.17 4.31 8.64
C ASN A 203 20.49 4.16 7.84
N HIS A 204 20.47 4.29 6.51
CA HIS A 204 21.69 4.17 5.70
C HIS A 204 22.44 5.50 5.60
N THR A 205 23.76 5.47 5.76
CA THR A 205 24.63 6.62 5.52
C THR A 205 24.62 7.01 4.03
N PRO A 206 24.96 8.27 3.66
CA PRO A 206 25.02 8.69 2.26
C PRO A 206 25.90 7.81 1.36
N ASN A 207 26.98 7.23 1.91
CA ASN A 207 27.88 6.35 1.17
C ASN A 207 27.31 4.94 0.98
N GLU A 208 26.61 4.39 1.97
CA GLU A 208 25.88 3.12 1.83
C GLU A 208 24.74 3.24 0.85
N ARG A 209 24.01 4.37 0.88
CA ARG A 209 23.01 4.70 -0.16
C ARG A 209 23.67 4.66 -1.53
N LYS A 210 24.81 5.34 -1.73
CA LYS A 210 25.57 5.31 -3.01
C LYS A 210 26.09 3.92 -3.41
N ARG A 211 26.38 3.03 -2.47
CA ARG A 211 26.83 1.65 -2.76
C ARG A 211 25.66 0.80 -3.22
N ILE A 212 24.55 0.80 -2.47
CA ILE A 212 23.31 0.11 -2.83
C ILE A 212 22.86 0.54 -4.23
N LEU A 213 22.94 1.85 -4.52
CA LEU A 213 22.62 2.38 -5.86
C LEU A 213 23.50 1.82 -6.98
N ARG A 214 24.78 1.56 -6.73
CA ARG A 214 25.67 0.95 -7.74
C ARG A 214 25.41 -0.54 -7.88
N ASP A 215 25.16 -1.23 -6.79
CA ASP A 215 24.89 -2.67 -6.77
C ASP A 215 23.53 -2.97 -7.42
N GLU A 216 22.49 -2.17 -7.13
CA GLU A 216 21.18 -2.24 -7.79
C GLU A 216 21.27 -1.94 -9.29
N ALA A 217 21.99 -0.87 -9.66
CA ALA A 217 22.20 -0.51 -11.07
C ALA A 217 23.05 -1.54 -11.83
N SER A 218 23.81 -2.40 -11.15
CA SER A 218 24.58 -3.49 -11.77
C SER A 218 23.82 -4.83 -11.76
N SER A 219 22.86 -5.03 -10.85
CA SER A 219 21.94 -6.18 -10.82
C SER A 219 20.88 -6.20 -11.94
N ARG A 220 20.88 -5.17 -12.81
CA ARG A 220 19.98 -4.95 -13.96
C ARG A 220 19.88 -6.12 -14.95
N THR A 221 20.69 -7.16 -14.83
CA THR A 221 20.75 -8.27 -15.79
C THR A 221 20.10 -9.57 -15.32
N ASN A 222 19.99 -9.83 -14.01
CA ASN A 222 19.37 -11.06 -13.50
C ASN A 222 17.97 -10.86 -12.90
N TRP A 223 17.61 -9.61 -12.56
CA TRP A 223 16.38 -9.30 -11.83
C TRP A 223 15.52 -8.19 -12.43
N ALA A 224 16.01 -7.48 -13.46
CA ALA A 224 15.23 -6.43 -14.12
C ALA A 224 14.16 -7.03 -15.04
N HIS A 225 13.03 -7.45 -14.48
CA HIS A 225 11.85 -7.66 -15.30
C HIS A 225 11.36 -6.31 -15.79
N GLN A 226 11.20 -6.16 -17.10
CA GLN A 226 10.59 -4.98 -17.75
C GLN A 226 9.11 -4.72 -17.34
N HIS A 227 8.61 -5.45 -16.34
CA HIS A 227 7.24 -5.44 -15.80
C HIS A 227 7.18 -5.11 -14.29
N GLU A 228 8.25 -4.59 -13.69
CA GLU A 228 8.26 -4.13 -12.29
C GLU A 228 7.32 -2.94 -12.09
N SER A 229 6.10 -3.24 -11.63
CA SER A 229 4.92 -2.39 -11.36
C SER A 229 3.63 -3.04 -11.86
N ARG A 230 3.69 -4.16 -12.61
CA ARG A 230 2.50 -4.86 -13.15
C ARG A 230 1.49 -5.18 -12.06
N ASP A 231 1.91 -5.89 -11.01
CA ASP A 231 0.99 -6.34 -9.96
C ASP A 231 0.39 -5.16 -9.22
N GLY A 232 1.21 -4.17 -8.82
CA GLY A 232 0.72 -2.93 -8.20
C GLY A 232 -0.26 -2.16 -9.09
N ARG A 233 0.02 -2.06 -10.39
CA ARG A 233 -0.86 -1.42 -11.39
C ARG A 233 -2.19 -2.17 -11.54
N LEU A 234 -2.15 -3.49 -11.67
CA LEU A 234 -3.35 -4.33 -11.80
C LEU A 234 -4.21 -4.26 -10.53
N LEU A 235 -3.59 -4.31 -9.35
CA LEU A 235 -4.29 -4.12 -8.08
C LEU A 235 -4.96 -2.73 -8.01
N PHE A 236 -4.25 -1.68 -8.44
CA PHE A 236 -4.80 -0.31 -8.51
C PHE A 236 -5.99 -0.26 -9.47
N GLU A 237 -5.83 -0.80 -10.68
CA GLU A 237 -6.87 -0.83 -11.71
C GLU A 237 -8.11 -1.60 -11.24
N ASN A 238 -7.91 -2.78 -10.65
CA ASN A 238 -8.99 -3.60 -10.11
C ASN A 238 -9.72 -2.88 -8.98
N PHE A 239 -9.00 -2.16 -8.10
CA PHE A 239 -9.63 -1.32 -7.09
C PHE A 239 -10.52 -0.26 -7.73
N LEU A 240 -10.04 0.47 -8.75
CA LEU A 240 -10.85 1.49 -9.42
C LEU A 240 -12.11 0.92 -10.07
N ARG A 241 -12.02 -0.27 -10.70
CA ARG A 241 -13.18 -0.97 -11.26
C ARG A 241 -14.18 -1.37 -10.18
N LEU A 242 -13.69 -1.98 -9.11
CA LEU A 242 -14.51 -2.37 -7.95
C LEU A 242 -15.19 -1.16 -7.30
N SER A 243 -14.54 -0.01 -7.28
CA SER A 243 -15.13 1.23 -6.76
C SER A 243 -16.32 1.71 -7.59
N LEU A 244 -16.25 1.59 -8.92
CA LEU A 244 -17.36 1.90 -9.81
C LEU A 244 -18.51 0.89 -9.65
N GLU A 245 -18.18 -0.40 -9.55
CA GLU A 245 -19.15 -1.48 -9.32
C GLU A 245 -19.87 -1.35 -7.97
N HIS A 246 -19.21 -0.82 -6.94
CA HIS A 246 -19.78 -0.62 -5.60
C HIS A 246 -20.79 0.53 -5.54
N LEU A 247 -20.63 1.53 -6.40
CA LEU A 247 -21.47 2.74 -6.42
C LEU A 247 -22.63 2.66 -7.43
N GLY A 248 -22.58 1.72 -8.38
CA GLY A 248 -23.62 1.45 -9.37
C GLY A 248 -24.67 0.48 -8.86
#